data_AF-A0ABD5YIC8-F1
#
_entry.id   AF-A0ABD5YIC8-F1
#
_cell.length_a   1.000
_cell.length_b   1.000
_cell.length_c   1.000
_cell.angle_alpha   90.00
_cell.angle_beta   90.00
_cell.angle_gamma   90.00
#
_symmetry.space_group_name_H-M   'P 1'
#
loop_
_entity.id
_entity.type
_entity.pdbx_description
1 polymer ?
#
loop_
_entity_poly.entity_id
_entity_poly.type
_entity_poly.pdbx_seq_one_letter_code
_entity_poly.pdbx_strand_id
1 'polypeptide(L)'
;MLITTAIILLGGGYAVERITSAFWFDAPIAPSSEKKSTARKTPMHSFWHPSDLDAPTRSVAQVMLTRTWRNPSRISFALLPIFIAGSVLINASQFGLLFVVAPLIAAIVIPWTAGLLFGLNPLGDAGGVLPTVLTTRLTGIQFITGLTIPGRVIGLSATVVLTLATGVVSPYSLIERGGLLLLGITVVFLSVRLAPLVGLWFPRFSAISVGQRRTVVPPSITAVVVHSLVTLGLAIPAATALLAPAGVRTALRLLVSGLVPVFLTQLAAAGMPVASGIALFQSFGATIGSIPTQWIQLVGLGGRS
;
A
#
# COMPACT_ATOMS: atom_id res chain seq x y z
N MET A 1 3.20 27.22 12.22
CA MET A 1 4.41 26.35 12.22
C MET A 1 4.61 25.69 13.58
N LEU A 2 4.95 26.41 14.66
CA LEU A 2 5.18 25.81 16.00
C LEU A 2 4.00 25.00 16.56
N ILE A 3 2.76 25.48 16.41
CA ILE A 3 1.55 24.80 16.90
C ILE A 3 1.31 23.48 16.16
N THR A 4 1.50 23.47 14.84
CA THR A 4 1.34 22.27 14.00
C THR A 4 2.39 21.22 14.34
N THR A 5 3.64 21.64 14.53
CA THR A 5 4.73 20.75 14.95
C THR A 5 4.48 20.19 16.36
N ALA A 6 3.97 21.00 17.29
CA ALA A 6 3.61 20.55 18.63
C ALA A 6 2.47 19.52 18.61
N ILE A 7 1.44 19.72 17.78
CA ILE A 7 0.33 18.77 17.62
C ILE A 7 0.83 17.43 17.04
N ILE A 8 1.72 17.47 16.04
CA ILE A 8 2.27 16.26 15.43
C ILE A 8 3.16 15.50 16.41
N LEU A 9 4.03 16.20 17.14
CA LEU A 9 4.94 15.57 18.10
C LEU A 9 4.22 15.03 19.34
N LEU A 10 3.30 15.81 19.92
CA LEU A 10 2.56 15.41 21.12
C LEU A 10 1.50 14.35 20.79
N GLY A 11 0.75 14.55 19.70
CA GLY A 11 -0.25 13.58 19.24
C GLY A 11 0.37 12.28 18.75
N GLY A 12 1.45 12.37 17.97
CA GLY A 12 2.22 11.22 17.50
C GLY A 12 2.89 10.47 18.65
N GLY A 13 3.53 11.18 19.57
CA GLY A 13 4.14 10.60 20.77
C GLY A 13 3.14 9.87 21.64
N TYR A 14 1.99 10.49 21.93
CA TYR A 14 0.92 9.88 22.72
C TYR A 14 0.31 8.64 22.02
N ALA A 15 0.12 8.69 20.70
CA ALA A 15 -0.39 7.55 19.94
C ALA A 15 0.60 6.37 19.94
N VAL A 16 1.90 6.65 19.75
CA VAL A 16 2.96 5.63 19.82
C VAL A 16 3.02 5.01 21.21
N GLU A 17 3.02 5.82 22.27
CA GLU A 17 3.03 5.34 23.66
C GLU A 17 1.81 4.46 23.98
N ARG A 18 0.62 4.87 23.54
CA ARG A 18 -0.62 4.08 23.71
C ARG A 18 -0.59 2.76 22.95
N ILE A 19 -0.08 2.74 21.72
CA ILE A 19 0.02 1.51 20.93
C ILE A 19 1.08 0.58 21.52
N THR A 20 2.24 1.10 21.91
CA THR A 20 3.31 0.30 22.52
C THR A 20 2.88 -0.24 23.88
N SER A 21 2.22 0.55 24.72
CA SER A 21 1.73 0.10 26.03
C SER A 21 0.62 -0.96 25.92
N ALA A 22 -0.31 -0.79 24.97
CA ALA A 22 -1.44 -1.70 24.80
C ALA A 22 -1.07 -3.03 24.14
N PHE A 23 -0.08 -3.04 23.24
CA PHE A 23 0.20 -4.21 22.39
C PHE A 23 1.57 -4.86 22.65
N TRP A 24 2.50 -4.19 23.33
CA TRP A 24 3.89 -4.68 23.46
C TRP A 24 4.26 -5.17 24.85
N PHE A 25 3.53 -4.77 25.90
CA PHE A 25 3.75 -5.27 27.26
C PHE A 25 2.71 -6.33 27.61
N ASP A 26 3.16 -7.58 27.80
CA ASP A 26 2.30 -8.73 28.12
C ASP A 26 1.68 -8.63 29.55
N ALA A 27 2.24 -7.77 30.43
CA ALA A 27 1.63 -7.32 31.68
C ALA A 27 2.39 -6.08 32.21
N PRO A 28 1.74 -5.12 32.89
CA PRO A 28 2.46 -4.29 33.85
C PRO A 28 3.07 -5.25 34.89
N ILE A 29 4.37 -5.10 35.16
CA ILE A 29 5.09 -5.89 36.17
C ILE A 29 4.51 -5.48 37.53
N ALA A 30 3.45 -6.19 37.95
CA ALA A 30 2.98 -6.13 39.32
C ALA A 30 3.89 -7.06 40.16
N PRO A 31 4.39 -6.60 41.33
CA PRO A 31 5.14 -7.46 42.22
C PRO A 31 4.29 -8.68 42.59
N SER A 32 4.96 -9.83 42.62
CA SER A 32 4.42 -11.18 42.74
C SER A 32 3.25 -11.31 43.71
N SER A 33 2.05 -11.54 43.18
CA SER A 33 1.03 -12.31 43.90
C SER A 33 0.65 -13.50 43.02
N GLU A 34 0.78 -14.70 43.58
CA GLU A 34 0.29 -15.94 42.99
C GLU A 34 -1.16 -15.75 42.50
N LYS A 35 -1.37 -15.86 41.19
CA LYS A 35 -2.73 -15.97 40.64
C LYS A 35 -2.82 -17.06 39.60
N LYS A 36 -3.76 -17.96 39.87
CA LYS A 36 -4.29 -19.04 39.03
C LYS A 36 -4.30 -18.66 37.55
N SER A 37 -3.74 -19.56 36.74
CA SER A 37 -3.79 -19.53 35.28
C SER A 37 -5.22 -19.68 34.77
N THR A 38 -6.00 -18.60 34.80
CA THR A 38 -7.13 -18.44 33.89
C THR A 38 -6.55 -18.00 32.56
N ALA A 39 -6.81 -18.76 31.47
CA ALA A 39 -6.39 -18.42 30.12
C ALA A 39 -6.81 -16.98 29.79
N ARG A 40 -5.88 -16.04 29.97
CA ARG A 40 -6.12 -14.62 29.84
C ARG A 40 -6.18 -14.31 28.35
N LYS A 41 -7.41 -14.23 27.87
CA LYS A 41 -7.86 -13.59 26.64
C LYS A 41 -6.98 -12.38 26.29
N THR A 42 -5.98 -12.57 25.42
CA THR A 42 -5.01 -11.55 25.00
C THR A 42 -5.77 -10.37 24.37
N PRO A 43 -5.55 -9.09 24.71
CA PRO A 43 -6.37 -7.96 24.22
C PRO A 43 -6.61 -7.96 22.69
N MET A 44 -5.67 -8.50 21.91
CA MET A 44 -5.80 -8.72 20.46
C MET A 44 -7.01 -9.57 20.02
N HIS A 45 -7.41 -10.59 20.79
CA HIS A 45 -8.58 -11.43 20.44
C HIS A 45 -9.90 -10.65 20.54
N SER A 46 -9.96 -9.62 21.38
CA SER A 46 -11.15 -8.78 21.54
C SER A 46 -11.25 -7.68 20.50
N PHE A 47 -10.12 -7.29 19.89
CA PHE A 47 -10.07 -6.22 18.90
C PHE A 47 -10.72 -6.62 17.58
N TRP A 48 -10.77 -7.92 17.26
CA TRP A 48 -11.26 -8.36 15.96
C TRP A 48 -11.83 -9.79 15.92
N HIS A 49 -13.14 -9.89 15.73
CA HIS A 49 -13.88 -11.13 15.47
C HIS A 49 -14.74 -10.99 14.20
N PRO A 50 -14.24 -11.39 13.02
CA PRO A 50 -15.06 -11.42 11.82
C PRO A 50 -15.98 -12.65 11.88
N SER A 51 -17.24 -12.44 12.32
CA SER A 51 -18.27 -13.47 12.44
C SER A 51 -18.65 -14.12 11.12
N ASP A 52 -18.47 -13.39 10.02
CA ASP A 52 -19.03 -13.74 8.71
C ASP A 52 -18.08 -14.61 7.86
N LEU A 53 -16.87 -14.86 8.35
CA LEU A 53 -15.90 -15.73 7.70
C LEU A 53 -16.09 -17.18 8.13
N ASP A 54 -15.82 -18.12 7.23
CA ASP A 54 -15.65 -19.52 7.56
C ASP A 54 -14.51 -19.71 8.56
N ALA A 55 -14.65 -20.71 9.44
CA ALA A 55 -13.70 -20.96 10.53
C ALA A 55 -12.24 -21.14 10.06
N PRO A 56 -11.95 -21.82 8.93
CA PRO A 56 -10.58 -21.93 8.41
C PRO A 56 -9.95 -20.59 8.03
N THR A 57 -10.64 -19.76 7.22
CA THR A 57 -10.14 -18.44 6.82
C THR A 57 -9.98 -17.51 8.01
N ARG A 58 -10.91 -17.53 8.97
CA ARG A 58 -10.80 -16.75 10.22
C ARG A 58 -9.55 -17.13 11.01
N SER A 59 -9.27 -18.43 11.14
CA SER A 59 -8.12 -18.93 11.88
C SER A 59 -6.81 -18.46 11.26
N VAL A 60 -6.69 -18.54 9.91
CA VAL A 60 -5.52 -18.03 9.18
C VAL A 60 -5.35 -16.52 9.40
N ALA A 61 -6.43 -15.74 9.31
CA ALA A 61 -6.38 -14.30 9.53
C ALA A 61 -5.91 -13.92 10.94
N GLN A 62 -6.43 -14.60 11.98
CA GLN A 62 -6.04 -14.36 13.38
C GLN A 62 -4.58 -14.73 13.64
N VAL A 63 -4.13 -15.87 13.10
CA VAL A 63 -2.71 -16.29 13.18
C VAL A 63 -1.82 -15.28 12.49
N MET A 64 -2.19 -14.84 11.29
CA MET A 64 -1.41 -13.88 10.51
C MET A 64 -1.29 -12.53 11.21
N LEU A 65 -2.39 -12.01 11.75
CA LEU A 65 -2.39 -10.79 12.55
C LEU A 65 -1.45 -10.92 13.75
N THR A 66 -1.60 -11.99 14.54
CA THR A 66 -0.80 -12.22 15.74
C THR A 66 0.69 -12.35 15.41
N ARG A 67 1.03 -13.08 14.35
CA ARG A 67 2.42 -13.24 13.87
C ARG A 67 3.01 -11.93 13.41
N THR A 68 2.23 -11.11 12.69
CA THR A 68 2.69 -9.80 12.19
C THR A 68 3.05 -8.87 13.33
N TRP A 69 2.19 -8.77 14.35
CA TRP A 69 2.45 -7.97 15.54
C TRP A 69 3.64 -8.46 16.37
N ARG A 70 3.81 -9.79 16.49
CA ARG A 70 4.94 -10.38 17.23
C ARG A 70 6.27 -10.38 16.46
N ASN A 71 6.26 -9.98 15.18
CA ASN A 71 7.45 -9.94 14.34
C ASN A 71 7.90 -8.48 14.09
N PRO A 72 8.74 -7.90 14.97
CA PRO A 72 9.16 -6.51 14.85
C PRO A 72 9.89 -6.21 13.54
N SER A 73 10.64 -7.17 12.99
CA SER A 73 11.37 -6.94 11.74
C SER A 73 10.43 -6.68 10.56
N ARG A 74 9.29 -7.37 10.50
CA ARG A 74 8.26 -7.17 9.48
C ARG A 74 7.66 -5.78 9.57
N ILE A 75 7.40 -5.30 10.79
CA ILE A 75 6.92 -3.93 11.03
C ILE A 75 7.99 -2.93 10.59
N SER A 76 9.26 -3.13 10.94
CA SER A 76 10.36 -2.25 10.51
C SER A 76 10.47 -2.13 8.99
N PHE A 77 10.32 -3.22 8.25
CA PHE A 77 10.29 -3.15 6.77
C PHE A 77 9.06 -2.40 6.24
N ALA A 78 7.89 -2.62 6.84
CA ALA A 78 6.66 -1.92 6.45
C ALA A 78 6.67 -0.42 6.79
N LEU A 79 7.53 0.02 7.72
CA LEU A 79 7.71 1.43 8.06
C LEU A 79 8.49 2.21 6.99
N LEU A 80 9.25 1.55 6.11
CA LEU A 80 10.04 2.23 5.08
C LEU A 80 9.17 3.18 4.20
N PRO A 81 8.04 2.76 3.62
CA PRO A 81 7.10 3.65 2.95
C PRO A 81 6.66 4.86 3.80
N ILE A 82 6.45 4.65 5.10
CA ILE A 82 5.98 5.68 6.02
C ILE A 82 7.07 6.72 6.25
N PHE A 83 8.35 6.31 6.34
CA PHE A 83 9.47 7.24 6.41
C PHE A 83 9.64 8.05 5.12
N ILE A 84 9.50 7.40 3.96
CA ILE A 84 9.53 8.08 2.66
C ILE A 84 8.41 9.12 2.59
N ALA A 85 7.18 8.74 2.96
CA ALA A 85 6.04 9.64 3.04
C ALA A 85 6.27 10.81 4.00
N GLY A 86 6.80 10.54 5.20
CA GLY A 86 7.12 11.59 6.17
C GLY A 86 8.10 12.61 5.63
N SER A 87 9.16 12.15 4.95
CA SER A 87 10.12 13.04 4.28
C SER A 87 9.45 13.92 3.21
N VAL A 88 8.60 13.31 2.36
CA VAL A 88 7.85 14.05 1.34
C VAL A 88 6.91 15.09 1.97
N LEU A 89 6.23 14.77 3.06
CA LEU A 89 5.34 15.71 3.76
C LEU A 89 6.10 16.87 4.41
N ILE A 90 7.25 16.59 5.02
CA ILE A 90 8.13 17.63 5.57
C ILE A 90 8.58 18.56 4.46
N ASN A 91 9.05 18.02 3.34
CA ASN A 91 9.48 18.81 2.19
C ASN A 91 8.31 19.64 1.60
N ALA A 92 7.15 19.03 1.39
CA ALA A 92 5.95 19.73 0.92
C ALA A 92 5.54 20.87 1.85
N SER A 93 5.68 20.70 3.17
CA SER A 93 5.37 21.75 4.14
C SER A 93 6.28 22.98 4.00
N GLN A 94 7.54 22.78 3.65
CA GLN A 94 8.49 23.87 3.42
C GLN A 94 8.11 24.71 2.18
N PHE A 95 7.41 24.11 1.22
CA PHE A 95 6.89 24.78 0.02
C PHE A 95 5.43 25.23 0.13
N GLY A 96 4.79 25.09 1.31
CA GLY A 96 3.37 25.42 1.49
C GLY A 96 2.40 24.45 0.81
N LEU A 97 2.87 23.28 0.38
CA LEU A 97 2.11 22.26 -0.35
C LEU A 97 1.60 21.11 0.54
N LEU A 98 1.75 21.21 1.87
CA LEU A 98 1.38 20.14 2.80
C LEU A 98 -0.05 19.64 2.59
N PHE A 99 -1.02 20.55 2.51
CA PHE A 99 -2.43 20.20 2.36
C PHE A 99 -2.80 19.68 0.97
N VAL A 100 -1.95 19.93 -0.04
CA VAL A 100 -2.07 19.34 -1.38
C VAL A 100 -1.58 17.89 -1.33
N VAL A 101 -0.41 17.65 -0.74
CA VAL A 101 0.28 16.35 -0.82
C VAL A 101 -0.26 15.33 0.19
N ALA A 102 -0.70 15.76 1.37
CA ALA A 102 -1.18 14.88 2.44
C ALA A 102 -2.26 13.86 2.02
N PRO A 103 -3.35 14.24 1.33
CA PRO A 103 -4.37 13.28 0.91
C PRO A 103 -3.90 12.29 -0.17
N LEU A 104 -2.95 12.67 -1.04
CA LEU A 104 -2.34 11.71 -1.98
C LEU A 104 -1.50 10.67 -1.24
N ILE A 105 -0.67 11.13 -0.30
CA ILE A 105 0.16 10.26 0.51
C ILE A 105 -0.72 9.28 1.30
N ALA A 106 -1.81 9.75 1.91
CA ALA A 106 -2.77 8.90 2.59
C ALA A 106 -3.42 7.87 1.65
N ALA A 107 -3.84 8.29 0.45
CA ALA A 107 -4.50 7.44 -0.53
C ALA A 107 -3.57 6.43 -1.24
N ILE A 108 -2.25 6.61 -1.20
CA ILE A 108 -1.31 5.75 -1.93
C ILE A 108 -0.40 4.96 -0.99
N VAL A 109 0.21 5.64 -0.02
CA VAL A 109 1.24 5.04 0.84
C VAL A 109 0.63 4.11 1.87
N ILE A 110 -0.48 4.48 2.51
CA ILE A 110 -1.13 3.62 3.51
C ILE A 110 -1.59 2.28 2.91
N PRO A 111 -2.26 2.26 1.73
CA PRO A 111 -2.53 1.02 1.02
C PRO A 111 -1.29 0.20 0.66
N TRP A 112 -0.25 0.86 0.15
CA TRP A 112 1.00 0.20 -0.23
C TRP A 112 1.67 -0.47 0.98
N THR A 113 1.74 0.23 2.12
CA THR A 113 2.22 -0.32 3.38
C THR A 113 1.39 -1.52 3.85
N ALA A 114 0.07 -1.48 3.71
CA ALA A 114 -0.80 -2.57 4.11
C ALA A 114 -0.51 -3.88 3.34
N GLY A 115 -0.23 -3.79 2.03
CA GLY A 115 0.19 -4.95 1.24
C GLY A 115 1.55 -5.49 1.69
N LEU A 116 2.53 -4.60 1.90
CA LEU A 116 3.86 -4.99 2.37
C LEU A 116 3.82 -5.71 3.73
N LEU A 117 2.95 -5.26 4.63
CA LEU A 117 2.87 -5.76 6.00
C LEU A 117 2.26 -7.16 6.09
N PHE A 118 1.29 -7.51 5.23
CA PHE A 118 0.46 -8.72 5.43
C PHE A 118 0.58 -9.81 4.34
N GLY A 119 1.37 -9.64 3.28
CA GLY A 119 1.34 -10.61 2.18
C GLY A 119 2.66 -11.03 1.55
N LEU A 120 3.79 -10.40 1.87
CA LEU A 120 4.97 -10.51 1.00
C LEU A 120 5.78 -11.83 1.08
N ASN A 121 5.55 -12.71 2.05
CA ASN A 121 6.29 -13.97 2.16
C ASN A 121 5.46 -15.11 2.78
N PRO A 122 4.36 -15.51 2.15
CA PRO A 122 3.40 -16.45 2.75
C PRO A 122 4.01 -17.83 2.99
N LEU A 123 4.87 -18.32 2.09
CA LEU A 123 5.53 -19.62 2.23
C LEU A 123 6.68 -19.59 3.24
N GLY A 124 7.46 -18.51 3.28
CA GLY A 124 8.50 -18.33 4.29
C GLY A 124 7.92 -18.24 5.71
N ASP A 125 6.79 -17.56 5.87
CA ASP A 125 6.06 -17.47 7.14
C ASP A 125 5.46 -18.79 7.58
N ALA A 126 5.05 -19.61 6.61
CA ALA A 126 4.50 -20.93 6.86
C ALA A 126 5.59 -21.99 7.07
N GLY A 127 6.86 -21.71 6.77
CA GLY A 127 7.94 -22.72 6.64
C GLY A 127 7.96 -23.81 7.71
N GLY A 128 7.98 -23.45 8.99
CA GLY A 128 8.01 -24.43 10.10
C GLY A 128 6.69 -25.18 10.36
N VAL A 129 5.59 -24.73 9.78
CA VAL A 129 4.24 -25.35 9.89
C VAL A 129 3.70 -25.84 8.54
N LEU A 130 4.49 -25.75 7.48
CA LEU A 130 4.05 -26.02 6.11
C LEU A 130 3.56 -27.47 5.93
N PRO A 131 4.23 -28.51 6.49
CA PRO A 131 3.70 -29.87 6.44
C PRO A 131 2.32 -30.00 7.08
N THR A 132 2.08 -29.30 8.19
CA THR A 132 0.79 -29.28 8.88
C THR A 132 -0.29 -28.56 8.06
N VAL A 133 0.06 -27.43 7.43
CA VAL A 133 -0.85 -26.68 6.56
C VAL A 133 -1.23 -27.48 5.31
N LEU A 134 -0.28 -28.21 4.72
CA LEU A 134 -0.51 -29.03 3.52
C LEU A 134 -1.32 -30.32 3.80
N THR A 135 -1.33 -30.79 5.05
CA THR A 135 -2.08 -31.98 5.48
C THR A 135 -3.45 -31.66 6.08
N THR A 136 -3.77 -30.37 6.29
CA THR A 136 -5.10 -29.96 6.73
C THR A 136 -6.08 -29.85 5.56
N ARG A 137 -7.38 -29.88 5.85
CA ARG A 137 -8.45 -29.67 4.85
C ARG A 137 -8.60 -28.20 4.39
N LEU A 138 -7.54 -27.41 4.49
CA LEU A 138 -7.55 -25.99 4.15
C LEU A 138 -7.39 -25.84 2.63
N THR A 139 -8.34 -25.17 1.98
CA THR A 139 -8.20 -24.85 0.56
C THR A 139 -7.23 -23.68 0.35
N GLY A 140 -6.57 -23.63 -0.81
CA GLY A 140 -5.69 -22.51 -1.16
C GLY A 140 -6.41 -21.15 -1.15
N ILE A 141 -7.68 -21.10 -1.58
CA ILE A 141 -8.49 -19.88 -1.56
C ILE A 141 -8.73 -19.42 -0.12
N GLN A 142 -9.06 -20.34 0.80
CA GLN A 142 -9.25 -20.00 2.21
C GLN A 142 -7.97 -19.46 2.85
N PHE A 143 -6.82 -20.05 2.50
CA PHE A 143 -5.51 -19.60 2.96
C PHE A 143 -5.18 -18.19 2.47
N ILE A 144 -5.24 -17.95 1.16
CA ILE A 144 -4.94 -16.63 0.58
C ILE A 144 -5.93 -15.58 1.07
N THR A 145 -7.22 -15.92 1.12
CA THR A 145 -8.23 -15.01 1.65
C THR A 145 -7.89 -14.66 3.10
N GLY A 146 -7.59 -15.64 3.95
CA GLY A 146 -7.21 -15.43 5.35
C GLY A 146 -5.98 -14.52 5.50
N LEU A 147 -4.96 -14.68 4.65
CA LEU A 147 -3.78 -13.81 4.65
C LEU A 147 -4.11 -12.35 4.30
N THR A 148 -5.04 -12.13 3.37
CA THR A 148 -5.36 -10.77 2.90
C THR A 148 -6.26 -9.99 3.85
N ILE A 149 -7.07 -10.65 4.69
CA ILE A 149 -8.08 -9.95 5.48
C ILE A 149 -7.46 -8.94 6.46
N PRO A 150 -6.38 -9.24 7.22
CA PRO A 150 -5.78 -8.26 8.12
C PRO A 150 -5.35 -6.97 7.42
N GLY A 151 -4.70 -7.12 6.26
CA GLY A 151 -4.31 -5.98 5.42
C GLY A 151 -5.52 -5.21 4.89
N ARG A 152 -6.61 -5.89 4.55
CA ARG A 152 -7.85 -5.22 4.12
C ARG A 152 -8.48 -4.43 5.24
N VAL A 153 -8.72 -5.04 6.41
CA VAL A 153 -9.42 -4.37 7.51
C VAL A 153 -8.60 -3.18 8.04
N ILE A 154 -7.32 -3.41 8.34
CA ILE A 154 -6.45 -2.37 8.90
C ILE A 154 -6.09 -1.34 7.83
N GLY A 155 -5.69 -1.80 6.64
CA GLY A 155 -5.33 -0.90 5.54
C GLY A 155 -6.50 -0.05 5.06
N LEU A 156 -7.71 -0.63 4.92
CA LEU A 156 -8.90 0.11 4.49
C LEU A 156 -9.32 1.14 5.53
N SER A 157 -9.43 0.73 6.80
CA SER A 157 -9.81 1.66 7.87
C SER A 157 -8.84 2.83 7.98
N ALA A 158 -7.52 2.56 8.00
CA ALA A 158 -6.51 3.60 8.04
C ALA A 158 -6.54 4.49 6.80
N THR A 159 -6.67 3.92 5.59
CA THR A 159 -6.74 4.69 4.34
C THR A 159 -7.96 5.61 4.33
N VAL A 160 -9.15 5.08 4.63
CA VAL A 160 -10.40 5.85 4.64
C VAL A 160 -10.29 7.01 5.64
N VAL A 161 -9.88 6.72 6.87
CA VAL A 161 -9.76 7.75 7.92
C VAL A 161 -8.75 8.82 7.54
N LEU A 162 -7.54 8.43 7.11
CA LEU A 162 -6.48 9.38 6.81
C LEU A 162 -6.76 10.19 5.53
N THR A 163 -7.28 9.56 4.48
CA THR A 163 -7.63 10.25 3.23
C THR A 163 -8.79 11.21 3.44
N LEU A 164 -9.80 10.86 4.24
CA LEU A 164 -10.88 11.79 4.58
C LEU A 164 -10.37 12.94 5.45
N ALA A 165 -9.61 12.65 6.52
CA ALA A 165 -9.11 13.66 7.44
C ALA A 165 -8.21 14.69 6.73
N THR A 166 -7.29 14.22 5.89
CA THR A 166 -6.41 15.08 5.09
C THR A 166 -7.17 15.75 3.93
N GLY A 167 -8.17 15.08 3.36
CA GLY A 167 -9.02 15.61 2.31
C GLY A 167 -9.88 16.80 2.75
N VAL A 168 -10.37 16.81 4.00
CA VAL A 168 -11.17 17.93 4.55
C VAL A 168 -10.41 19.26 4.50
N VAL A 169 -9.12 19.23 4.84
CA VAL A 169 -8.25 20.42 4.86
C VAL A 169 -7.54 20.68 3.53
N SER A 170 -7.75 19.83 2.52
CA SER A 170 -7.10 19.95 1.22
C SER A 170 -7.81 20.96 0.31
N PRO A 171 -7.10 21.56 -0.67
CA PRO A 171 -7.72 22.47 -1.64
C PRO A 171 -8.54 21.76 -2.72
N TYR A 172 -8.64 20.43 -2.69
CA TYR A 172 -9.34 19.65 -3.70
C TYR A 172 -10.85 19.86 -3.66
N SER A 173 -11.47 19.79 -4.84
CA SER A 173 -12.93 19.74 -5.02
C SER A 173 -13.54 18.46 -4.43
N LEU A 174 -14.85 18.44 -4.25
CA LEU A 174 -15.54 17.26 -3.69
C LEU A 174 -15.35 16.00 -4.57
N ILE A 175 -15.33 16.19 -5.89
CA ILE A 175 -15.11 15.11 -6.87
C ILE A 175 -13.70 14.52 -6.72
N GLU A 176 -12.68 15.37 -6.62
CA GLU A 176 -11.29 14.93 -6.45
C GLU A 176 -11.08 14.23 -5.10
N ARG A 177 -11.69 14.73 -4.01
CA ARG A 177 -11.65 14.08 -2.69
C ARG A 177 -12.31 12.70 -2.73
N GLY A 178 -13.50 12.61 -3.33
CA GLY A 178 -14.20 11.34 -3.52
C GLY A 178 -13.40 10.37 -4.39
N GLY A 179 -12.74 10.89 -5.43
CA GLY A 179 -11.86 10.12 -6.29
C GLY A 179 -10.62 9.60 -5.59
N LEU A 180 -9.97 10.41 -4.76
CA LEU A 180 -8.81 9.98 -3.97
C LEU A 180 -9.20 8.92 -2.94
N LEU A 181 -10.37 9.04 -2.32
CA LEU A 181 -10.91 8.01 -1.44
C LEU A 181 -11.13 6.68 -2.19
N LEU A 182 -11.83 6.73 -3.33
CA LEU A 182 -12.09 5.55 -4.15
C LEU A 182 -10.79 4.91 -4.67
N LEU A 183 -9.84 5.74 -5.10
CA LEU A 183 -8.51 5.30 -5.49
C LEU A 183 -7.83 4.59 -4.32
N GLY A 184 -7.78 5.21 -3.14
CA GLY A 184 -7.16 4.60 -1.96
C GLY A 184 -7.78 3.24 -1.61
N ILE A 185 -9.11 3.15 -1.60
CA ILE A 185 -9.82 1.88 -1.39
C ILE A 185 -9.38 0.84 -2.44
N THR A 186 -9.35 1.22 -3.71
CA THR A 186 -8.93 0.34 -4.82
C THR A 186 -7.49 -0.13 -4.66
N VAL A 187 -6.58 0.77 -4.30
CA VAL A 187 -5.17 0.46 -4.07
C VAL A 187 -5.01 -0.46 -2.86
N VAL A 188 -5.84 -0.36 -1.81
CA VAL A 188 -5.80 -1.32 -0.68
C VAL A 188 -6.10 -2.73 -1.20
N PHE A 189 -7.19 -2.89 -1.94
CA PHE A 189 -7.56 -4.20 -2.48
C PHE A 189 -6.51 -4.75 -3.43
N LEU A 190 -5.97 -3.90 -4.31
CA LEU A 190 -4.90 -4.26 -5.24
C LEU A 190 -3.65 -4.71 -4.47
N SER A 191 -3.11 -3.83 -3.62
CA SER A 191 -1.86 -4.04 -2.90
C SER A 191 -1.92 -5.30 -2.03
N VAL A 192 -2.98 -5.43 -1.22
CA VAL A 192 -3.12 -6.54 -0.27
C VAL A 192 -3.33 -7.88 -0.99
N ARG A 193 -4.01 -7.91 -2.15
CA ARG A 193 -4.14 -9.14 -2.97
C ARG A 193 -2.87 -9.46 -3.75
N LEU A 194 -2.17 -8.44 -4.24
CA LEU A 194 -0.95 -8.59 -5.01
C LEU A 194 0.20 -9.14 -4.16
N ALA A 195 0.31 -8.69 -2.91
CA ALA A 195 1.40 -9.08 -2.02
C ALA A 195 1.58 -10.61 -1.86
N PRO A 196 0.56 -11.43 -1.53
CA PRO A 196 0.71 -12.88 -1.46
C PRO A 196 0.98 -13.51 -2.82
N LEU A 197 0.43 -13.00 -3.92
CA LEU A 197 0.72 -13.52 -5.27
C LEU A 197 2.20 -13.35 -5.62
N VAL A 198 2.74 -12.15 -5.41
CA VAL A 198 4.15 -11.86 -5.64
C VAL A 198 5.05 -12.63 -4.67
N GLY A 199 4.65 -12.73 -3.40
CA GLY A 199 5.37 -13.49 -2.38
C GLY A 199 5.40 -15.01 -2.63
N LEU A 200 4.40 -15.55 -3.33
CA LEU A 200 4.39 -16.94 -3.79
C LEU A 200 5.32 -17.18 -4.97
N TRP A 201 5.47 -16.20 -5.87
CA TRP A 201 6.39 -16.27 -7.01
C TRP A 201 7.86 -16.07 -6.62
N PHE A 202 8.11 -15.30 -5.56
CA PHE A 202 9.45 -15.02 -5.05
C PHE A 202 9.59 -15.41 -3.57
N PRO A 203 9.38 -16.71 -3.23
CA PRO A 203 9.40 -17.14 -1.85
C PRO A 203 10.81 -17.05 -1.27
N ARG A 204 10.89 -16.75 0.03
CA ARG A 204 12.16 -16.77 0.75
C ARG A 204 12.03 -17.65 1.98
N PHE A 205 12.90 -18.65 2.07
CA PHE A 205 12.92 -19.63 3.17
C PHE A 205 14.11 -19.47 4.11
N SER A 206 15.17 -18.79 3.66
CA SER A 206 16.39 -18.60 4.45
C SER A 206 16.16 -17.57 5.54
N ALA A 207 16.23 -18.01 6.79
CA ALA A 207 16.22 -17.12 7.94
C ALA A 207 17.56 -16.38 8.05
N ILE A 208 17.50 -15.10 8.40
CA ILE A 208 18.65 -14.35 8.88
C ILE A 208 18.57 -14.34 10.41
N SER A 209 19.68 -14.68 11.07
CA SER A 209 19.78 -14.50 12.53
C SER A 209 20.01 -13.03 12.82
N VAL A 210 19.06 -12.38 13.49
CA VAL A 210 19.23 -11.02 14.00
C VAL A 210 19.65 -11.15 15.46
N GLY A 211 20.96 -11.07 15.71
CA GLY A 211 21.56 -11.26 17.04
C GLY A 211 21.61 -12.72 17.48
N GLN A 212 21.49 -12.95 18.80
CA GLN A 212 21.83 -14.24 19.44
C GLN A 212 20.68 -15.25 19.54
N ARG A 213 19.40 -14.88 19.31
CA ARG A 213 18.26 -15.81 19.54
C ARG A 213 17.03 -15.66 18.64
N ARG A 214 17.06 -14.82 17.60
CA ARG A 214 15.90 -14.63 16.69
C ARG A 214 16.29 -14.83 15.24
N THR A 215 15.84 -15.95 14.69
CA THR A 215 15.79 -16.20 13.25
C THR A 215 14.52 -15.57 12.70
N VAL A 216 14.67 -14.66 11.73
CA VAL A 216 13.53 -14.11 10.99
C VAL A 216 13.74 -14.34 9.51
N VAL A 217 12.67 -14.67 8.81
CA VAL A 217 12.66 -14.84 7.35
C VAL A 217 12.05 -13.57 6.74
N PRO A 218 12.86 -12.53 6.47
CA PRO A 218 12.34 -11.33 5.83
C PRO A 218 11.80 -11.66 4.43
N PRO A 219 10.95 -10.79 3.85
CA PRO A 219 10.53 -10.96 2.47
C PRO A 219 11.71 -10.90 1.50
N SER A 220 11.51 -11.45 0.30
CA SER A 220 12.45 -11.27 -0.80
C SER A 220 12.49 -9.80 -1.22
N ILE A 221 13.69 -9.25 -1.46
CA ILE A 221 13.84 -7.89 -2.01
C ILE A 221 13.12 -7.79 -3.35
N THR A 222 13.22 -8.83 -4.19
CA THR A 222 12.50 -8.90 -5.47
C THR A 222 11.00 -8.84 -5.28
N ALA A 223 10.44 -9.54 -4.28
CA ALA A 223 9.02 -9.47 -3.98
C ALA A 223 8.58 -8.05 -3.58
N VAL A 224 9.37 -7.39 -2.73
CA VAL A 224 9.14 -5.99 -2.32
C VAL A 224 9.17 -5.06 -3.55
N VAL A 225 10.18 -5.19 -4.40
CA VAL A 225 10.36 -4.35 -5.59
C VAL A 225 9.21 -4.54 -6.57
N VAL A 226 8.88 -5.78 -6.93
CA VAL A 226 7.80 -6.09 -7.88
C VAL A 226 6.45 -5.60 -7.34
N HIS A 227 6.15 -5.88 -6.06
CA HIS A 227 4.94 -5.39 -5.41
C HIS A 227 4.85 -3.85 -5.46
N SER A 228 5.95 -3.17 -5.17
CA SER A 228 6.01 -1.70 -5.13
C SER A 228 5.87 -1.10 -6.54
N LEU A 229 6.57 -1.65 -7.53
CA LEU A 229 6.49 -1.19 -8.91
C LEU A 229 5.08 -1.30 -9.47
N VAL A 230 4.41 -2.44 -9.26
CA VAL A 230 3.04 -2.63 -9.77
C VAL A 230 2.05 -1.76 -8.99
N THR A 231 2.15 -1.71 -7.65
CA THR A 231 1.21 -0.92 -6.83
C THR A 231 1.36 0.58 -7.11
N LEU A 232 2.57 1.12 -7.04
CA LEU A 232 2.84 2.54 -7.26
C LEU A 232 2.73 2.92 -8.74
N GLY A 233 3.15 2.04 -9.64
CA GLY A 233 3.06 2.25 -11.10
C GLY A 233 1.62 2.30 -11.61
N LEU A 234 0.65 1.77 -10.86
CA LEU A 234 -0.78 1.94 -11.14
C LEU A 234 -1.38 3.11 -10.36
N ALA A 235 -1.04 3.25 -9.07
CA ALA A 235 -1.63 4.27 -8.20
C ALA A 235 -1.23 5.70 -8.56
N ILE A 236 0.06 5.94 -8.85
CA ILE A 236 0.57 7.29 -9.14
C ILE A 236 -0.01 7.85 -10.44
N PRO A 237 -0.03 7.11 -11.56
CA PRO A 237 -0.66 7.60 -12.78
C PRO A 237 -2.17 7.82 -12.61
N ALA A 238 -2.87 6.94 -11.89
CA ALA A 238 -4.30 7.11 -11.62
C ALA A 238 -4.58 8.37 -10.80
N ALA A 239 -3.81 8.64 -9.74
CA ALA A 239 -3.90 9.89 -8.97
C ALA A 239 -3.59 11.12 -9.83
N THR A 240 -2.61 11.01 -10.73
CA THR A 240 -2.21 12.11 -11.62
C THR A 240 -3.29 12.40 -12.66
N ALA A 241 -3.92 11.36 -13.22
CA ALA A 241 -5.05 11.48 -14.14
C ALA A 241 -6.28 12.10 -13.45
N LEU A 242 -6.52 11.77 -12.18
CA LEU A 242 -7.60 12.32 -11.37
C LEU A 242 -7.41 13.82 -11.08
N LEU A 243 -6.20 14.24 -10.70
CA LEU A 243 -5.93 15.58 -10.16
C LEU A 243 -5.36 16.57 -11.18
N ALA A 244 -4.73 16.07 -12.24
CA ALA A 244 -4.13 16.88 -13.29
C ALA A 244 -4.48 16.33 -14.69
N PRO A 245 -5.77 16.14 -15.04
CA PRO A 245 -6.17 15.52 -16.29
C PRO A 245 -5.68 16.31 -17.53
N ALA A 246 -5.59 17.64 -17.43
CA ALA A 246 -5.01 18.48 -18.48
C ALA A 246 -3.50 18.27 -18.65
N GLY A 247 -2.79 18.09 -17.53
CA GLY A 247 -1.36 17.79 -17.52
C GLY A 247 -1.07 16.42 -18.14
N VAL A 248 -1.85 15.40 -17.76
CA VAL A 248 -1.75 14.04 -18.34
C VAL A 248 -2.04 14.07 -19.83
N ARG A 249 -3.11 14.76 -20.27
CA ARG A 249 -3.43 14.92 -21.70
C ARG A 249 -2.28 15.54 -22.47
N THR A 250 -1.71 16.63 -21.93
CA THR A 250 -0.60 17.33 -22.55
C THR A 250 0.65 16.46 -22.61
N ALA A 251 1.00 15.77 -21.54
CA ALA A 251 2.14 14.85 -21.51
C ALA A 251 2.00 13.70 -22.51
N LEU A 252 0.82 13.06 -22.57
CA LEU A 252 0.53 12.00 -23.55
C LEU A 252 0.58 12.53 -24.98
N ARG A 253 -0.01 13.72 -25.23
CA ARG A 253 0.08 14.38 -26.53
C ARG A 253 1.52 14.66 -26.93
N LEU A 254 2.35 15.20 -26.03
CA LEU A 254 3.76 15.52 -26.30
C LEU A 254 4.58 14.25 -26.54
N LEU A 255 4.32 13.18 -25.79
CA LEU A 255 4.97 11.89 -25.99
C LEU A 255 4.65 11.34 -27.39
N VAL A 256 3.36 11.30 -27.74
CA VAL A 256 2.85 10.64 -28.96
C VAL A 256 3.06 11.49 -30.22
N SER A 257 2.84 12.80 -30.18
CA SER A 257 3.00 13.69 -31.36
C SER A 257 4.31 14.47 -31.40
N GLY A 258 5.11 14.44 -30.33
CA GLY A 258 6.41 15.09 -30.27
C GLY A 258 7.54 14.07 -30.28
N LEU A 259 7.74 13.39 -29.14
CA LEU A 259 8.94 12.60 -28.88
C LEU A 259 9.06 11.38 -29.80
N VAL A 260 7.97 10.64 -30.03
CA VAL A 260 7.95 9.49 -30.93
C VAL A 260 8.21 9.92 -32.39
N PRO A 261 7.50 10.90 -32.98
CA PRO A 261 7.82 11.44 -34.30
C PRO A 261 9.26 11.90 -34.46
N VAL A 262 9.82 12.61 -33.47
CA VAL A 262 11.23 13.05 -33.51
C VAL A 262 12.17 11.85 -33.58
N PHE A 263 11.96 10.83 -32.75
CA PHE A 263 12.76 9.62 -32.81
C PHE A 263 12.62 8.90 -34.17
N LEU A 264 11.40 8.77 -34.69
CA LEU A 264 11.14 8.18 -35.99
C LEU A 264 11.77 8.98 -37.14
N THR A 265 11.81 10.31 -37.07
CA THR A 265 12.52 11.15 -38.05
C THR A 265 14.02 10.87 -38.04
N GLN A 266 14.63 10.67 -36.87
CA GLN A 266 16.05 10.31 -36.79
C GLN A 266 16.33 8.91 -37.37
N LEU A 267 15.44 7.94 -37.12
CA LEU A 267 15.56 6.60 -37.71
C LEU A 267 15.34 6.61 -39.24
N ALA A 268 14.40 7.41 -39.73
CA ALA A 268 14.18 7.60 -41.16
C ALA A 268 15.39 8.26 -41.84
N ALA A 269 15.99 9.25 -41.19
CA ALA A 269 17.24 9.88 -41.65
C ALA A 269 18.42 8.88 -41.67
N ALA A 270 18.40 7.86 -40.81
CA ALA A 270 19.35 6.75 -40.83
C ALA A 270 19.01 5.65 -41.87
N GLY A 271 18.00 5.86 -42.73
CA GLY A 271 17.63 4.95 -43.83
C GLY A 271 16.59 3.88 -43.46
N MET A 272 16.01 3.91 -42.25
CA MET A 272 14.96 2.95 -41.86
C MET A 272 13.61 3.31 -42.50
N PRO A 273 12.81 2.33 -42.97
CA PRO A 273 11.53 2.57 -43.65
C PRO A 273 10.38 2.87 -42.67
N VAL A 274 10.55 3.90 -41.84
CA VAL A 274 9.59 4.27 -40.77
C VAL A 274 8.88 5.61 -41.01
N ALA A 275 9.14 6.27 -42.15
CA ALA A 275 8.64 7.62 -42.45
C ALA A 275 7.11 7.71 -42.47
N SER A 276 6.41 6.65 -42.92
CA SER A 276 4.95 6.56 -42.93
C SER A 276 4.33 6.56 -41.52
N GLY A 277 5.09 6.15 -40.50
CA GLY A 277 4.64 6.15 -39.10
C GLY A 277 4.56 7.55 -38.50
N ILE A 278 5.34 8.51 -38.98
CA ILE A 278 5.46 9.86 -38.38
C ILE A 278 4.11 10.59 -38.39
N ALA A 279 3.44 10.63 -39.55
CA ALA A 279 2.15 11.29 -39.71
C ALA A 279 1.03 10.61 -38.89
N LEU A 280 1.09 9.28 -38.72
CA LEU A 280 0.17 8.53 -37.87
C LEU A 280 0.33 8.93 -36.39
N PHE A 281 1.55 9.01 -35.88
CA PHE A 281 1.79 9.42 -34.49
C PHE A 281 1.41 10.88 -34.23
N GLN A 282 1.63 11.77 -35.20
CA GLN A 282 1.16 13.16 -35.12
C GLN A 282 -0.37 13.25 -35.10
N SER A 283 -1.08 12.48 -35.94
CA SER A 283 -2.55 12.45 -35.94
C SER A 283 -3.11 11.85 -34.65
N PHE A 284 -2.49 10.79 -34.10
CA PHE A 284 -2.87 10.24 -32.80
C PHE A 284 -2.70 11.26 -31.67
N GLY A 285 -1.62 12.04 -31.64
CA GLY A 285 -1.47 13.08 -30.63
C GLY A 285 -2.47 14.23 -30.77
N ALA A 286 -2.91 14.55 -32.01
CA ALA A 286 -4.02 15.48 -32.23
C ALA A 286 -5.34 14.93 -31.64
N THR A 287 -5.62 13.64 -31.85
CA THR A 287 -6.76 12.94 -31.25
C THR A 287 -6.68 12.93 -29.73
N ILE A 288 -5.51 12.68 -29.13
CA ILE A 288 -5.33 12.77 -27.67
C ILE A 288 -5.61 14.20 -27.18
N GLY A 289 -5.19 15.20 -27.95
CA GLY A 289 -5.44 16.62 -27.65
C GLY A 289 -6.93 16.99 -27.63
N SER A 290 -7.77 16.29 -28.40
CA SER A 290 -9.22 16.54 -28.45
C SER A 290 -10.02 15.80 -27.38
N ILE A 291 -9.43 14.83 -26.67
CA ILE A 291 -10.11 14.11 -25.58
C ILE A 291 -10.48 15.11 -24.46
N PRO A 292 -11.76 15.21 -24.05
CA PRO A 292 -12.15 16.06 -22.93
C PRO A 292 -11.48 15.58 -21.63
N THR A 293 -10.98 16.51 -20.83
CA THR A 293 -10.26 16.20 -19.57
C THR A 293 -11.10 15.40 -18.57
N GLN A 294 -12.42 15.53 -18.64
CA GLN A 294 -13.37 14.76 -17.83
C GLN A 294 -13.23 13.24 -18.05
N TRP A 295 -12.98 12.80 -19.29
CA TRP A 295 -12.76 11.37 -19.58
C TRP A 295 -11.46 10.86 -18.97
N ILE A 296 -10.40 11.67 -19.00
CA ILE A 296 -9.11 11.31 -18.39
C ILE A 296 -9.26 11.23 -16.86
N GLN A 297 -10.02 12.15 -16.28
CA GLN A 297 -10.35 12.14 -14.87
C GLN A 297 -11.15 10.88 -14.47
N LEU A 298 -12.12 10.47 -15.31
CA LEU A 298 -12.92 9.25 -15.13
C LEU A 298 -12.08 7.96 -15.24
N VAL A 299 -11.09 7.92 -16.14
CA VAL A 299 -10.13 6.81 -16.20
C VAL A 299 -9.33 6.72 -14.90
N GLY A 300 -8.95 7.85 -14.31
CA GLY A 300 -8.33 7.89 -12.97
C GLY A 300 -9.23 7.33 -11.86
N LEU A 301 -10.55 7.34 -12.04
CA LEU A 301 -11.55 6.76 -11.14
C LEU A 301 -11.83 5.27 -11.37
N GLY A 302 -11.24 4.66 -12.41
CA GLY A 302 -11.50 3.26 -12.78
C GLY A 302 -12.83 3.03 -13.49
N GLY A 303 -13.45 4.06 -14.07
CA GLY A 303 -14.70 3.95 -14.81
C GLY A 303 -14.54 3.16 -16.12
N ARG A 304 -15.39 2.16 -16.33
CA ARG A 304 -15.57 1.52 -17.65
C ARG A 304 -16.45 2.43 -18.52
N SER A 305 -15.88 2.95 -19.60
CA SER A 305 -16.62 3.51 -20.74
C SER A 305 -17.25 2.38 -21.55
#